data_AF-A0A653QQ39-F1
#
_entry.id   AF-A0A653QQ39-F1
#
_cell.length_a   1.000
_cell.length_b   1.000
_cell.length_c   1.000
_cell.angle_alpha   90.00
_cell.angle_beta   90.00
_cell.angle_gamma   90.00
#
_symmetry.space_group_name_H-M   'P 1'
#
loop_
_entity.id
_entity.type
_entity.pdbx_description
1 polymer ?
#
loop_
_entity_poly.entity_id
_entity_poly.type
_entity_poly.pdbx_seq_one_letter_code
_entity_poly.pdbx_strand_id
1 'polypeptide(L)'
;MSVKLNILLTAAVVGCALSVVNARYQGRHLLIELERLNQHARQLEVDWTQLQLDQSTLGKNERIEQIARTSLNMTPLSPARTQYLTEGAK
;
A
#
# COMPACT_ATOMS: atom_id res chain seq x y z
N MET A 1 45.26 -41.55 24.54
CA MET A 1 44.71 -41.09 23.24
C MET A 1 43.40 -40.31 23.36
N SER A 2 42.72 -40.31 24.52
CA SER A 2 41.37 -39.75 24.67
C SER A 2 41.32 -38.24 24.91
N VAL A 3 42.33 -37.65 25.58
CA VAL A 3 42.36 -36.21 25.90
C VAL A 3 42.47 -35.34 24.64
N LYS A 4 43.27 -35.78 23.65
CA LYS A 4 43.43 -35.06 22.36
C LYS A 4 42.11 -34.99 21.59
N LEU A 5 41.35 -36.09 21.58
CA LEU A 5 40.04 -36.15 20.93
C LEU A 5 39.03 -35.25 21.63
N ASN A 6 38.99 -35.26 22.95
CA ASN A 6 38.09 -34.40 23.72
C ASN A 6 38.37 -32.91 23.47
N ILE A 7 39.64 -32.50 23.47
CA ILE A 7 40.03 -31.10 23.16
C ILE A 7 39.58 -30.71 21.75
N LEU A 8 39.73 -31.61 20.77
CA LEU A 8 39.32 -31.35 19.39
C LEU A 8 37.80 -31.21 19.28
N LEU A 9 37.03 -32.06 19.95
CA LEU A 9 35.57 -31.92 20.01
C LEU A 9 35.14 -30.63 20.71
N THR A 10 35.77 -30.27 21.83
CA THR A 10 35.47 -29.01 22.52
C THR A 10 35.74 -27.81 21.62
N ALA A 11 36.87 -27.79 20.92
CA ALA A 11 37.19 -26.73 19.97
C ALA A 11 36.17 -26.66 18.82
N ALA A 12 35.74 -27.80 18.29
CA ALA A 12 34.71 -27.87 17.26
C ALA A 12 33.37 -27.30 17.76
N VAL A 13 32.93 -27.66 18.97
CA VAL A 13 31.69 -27.15 19.57
C VAL A 13 31.76 -25.64 19.81
N VAL A 14 32.88 -25.13 20.31
CA VAL A 14 33.10 -23.69 20.48
C VAL A 14 33.04 -22.97 19.13
N GLY A 15 33.68 -23.53 18.10
CA GLY A 15 33.59 -23.00 16.73
C GLY A 15 32.16 -22.93 16.21
N CYS A 16 31.38 -24.00 16.40
CA CYS A 16 29.97 -24.02 16.05
C CYS A 16 29.15 -22.97 16.81
N ALA A 17 29.37 -22.83 18.13
CA ALA A 17 28.67 -21.85 18.95
C ALA A 17 28.93 -20.42 18.48
N LEU A 18 30.19 -20.08 18.20
CA LEU A 18 30.58 -18.76 17.67
C LEU A 18 29.98 -18.51 16.29
N SER A 19 30.00 -19.52 15.40
CA SER A 19 29.41 -19.43 14.07
C SER A 19 27.90 -19.14 14.13
N VAL A 20 27.17 -19.83 15.00
CA VAL A 20 25.73 -19.58 15.21
C VAL A 20 25.48 -18.17 15.73
N VAL A 21 26.25 -17.71 16.71
CA VAL A 21 26.10 -16.32 17.23
C VAL A 21 26.32 -15.30 16.13
N ASN A 22 27.36 -15.48 15.32
CA ASN A 22 27.64 -14.59 14.18
C ASN A 22 26.50 -14.62 13.15
N ALA A 23 26.02 -15.81 12.76
CA ALA A 23 24.90 -15.94 11.83
C ALA A 23 23.62 -15.27 12.37
N ARG A 24 23.35 -15.40 13.67
CA ARG A 24 22.20 -14.75 14.33
C ARG A 24 22.37 -13.23 14.39
N TYR A 25 23.59 -12.73 14.60
CA TYR A 25 23.88 -11.30 14.59
C TYR A 25 23.64 -10.69 13.19
N GLN A 26 24.18 -11.32 12.15
CA GLN A 26 23.97 -10.90 10.76
C GLN A 26 22.49 -10.97 10.36
N GLY A 27 21.80 -12.04 10.74
CA GLY A 27 20.37 -12.18 10.49
C GLY A 27 19.53 -11.08 11.14
N ARG A 28 19.86 -10.68 12.37
CA ARG A 28 19.19 -9.55 13.04
C ARG A 28 19.42 -8.23 12.31
N HIS A 29 20.65 -7.96 11.87
CA HIS A 29 20.96 -6.74 11.12
C HIS A 29 20.15 -6.65 9.83
N LEU A 30 20.14 -7.72 9.04
CA LEU A 30 19.40 -7.79 7.77
C LEU A 30 17.89 -7.63 7.97
N LEU A 31 17.35 -8.21 9.06
CA LEU A 31 15.93 -8.11 9.38
C LEU A 31 15.53 -6.68 9.74
N ILE A 32 16.37 -5.96 10.50
CA ILE A 32 16.13 -4.54 10.84
C ILE A 32 16.10 -3.69 9.58
N GLU A 33 17.03 -3.91 8.64
CA GLU A 33 17.07 -3.18 7.39
C GLU A 33 15.81 -3.46 6.54
N LEU A 34 15.41 -4.73 6.42
CA LEU A 34 14.19 -5.11 5.73
C LEU A 34 12.94 -4.49 6.36
N GLU A 35 12.87 -4.48 7.69
CA GLU A 35 11.75 -3.88 8.42
C GLU A 35 11.68 -2.36 8.21
N ARG A 36 12.82 -1.68 8.16
CA ARG A 36 12.89 -0.26 7.82
C ARG A 36 12.37 0.02 6.40
N LEU A 37 12.80 -0.76 5.40
CA LEU A 37 12.29 -0.60 4.03
C LEU A 37 10.78 -0.86 3.96
N ASN A 38 10.29 -1.87 4.69
CA ASN A 38 8.87 -2.20 4.73
C ASN A 38 8.03 -1.10 5.40
N GLN A 39 8.57 -0.44 6.44
CA GLN A 39 7.94 0.74 7.05
C GLN A 39 7.84 1.89 6.04
N HIS A 40 8.89 2.17 5.27
CA HIS A 40 8.85 3.19 4.22
C HIS A 40 7.82 2.87 3.13
N ALA A 41 7.76 1.62 2.66
CA ALA A 41 6.76 1.20 1.69
C ALA A 41 5.33 1.39 2.21
N ARG A 42 5.09 1.06 3.48
CA ARG A 42 3.78 1.22 4.12
C ARG A 42 3.37 2.68 4.26
N GLN A 43 4.31 3.57 4.57
CA GLN A 43 4.03 5.01 4.58
C GLN A 43 3.62 5.51 3.20
N LEU A 44 4.33 5.09 2.16
CA LEU A 44 4.02 5.49 0.79
C LEU A 44 2.62 5.00 0.35
N GLU A 45 2.22 3.79 0.75
CA GLU A 45 0.89 3.25 0.47
C GLU A 45 -0.22 4.08 1.14
N VAL A 46 0.01 4.54 2.37
CA VAL A 46 -0.94 5.42 3.08
C VAL A 46 -1.07 6.75 2.34
N ASP A 47 0.05 7.37 1.99
CA ASP A 47 0.06 8.65 1.27
C ASP A 47 -0.63 8.50 -0.10
N TRP A 48 -0.38 7.39 -0.79
CA TRP A 48 -1.05 7.07 -2.06
C TRP A 48 -2.56 6.91 -1.90
N THR A 49 -3.00 6.18 -0.87
CA THR A 49 -4.42 5.99 -0.57
C THR A 49 -5.09 7.32 -0.26
N GLN A 50 -4.42 8.20 0.49
CA GLN A 50 -4.91 9.55 0.77
C GLN A 50 -5.05 10.37 -0.53
N LEU A 51 -4.05 10.35 -1.40
CA LEU A 51 -4.11 11.03 -2.69
C LEU A 51 -5.25 10.51 -3.57
N GLN A 52 -5.52 9.21 -3.56
CA GLN A 52 -6.67 8.64 -4.27
C GLN A 52 -8.00 9.13 -3.69
N LEU A 53 -8.14 9.24 -2.37
CA LEU A 53 -9.32 9.82 -1.74
C LEU A 53 -9.50 11.29 -2.15
N ASP A 54 -8.43 12.07 -2.15
CA ASP A 54 -8.45 13.47 -2.57
C ASP A 54 -8.84 13.58 -4.06
N GLN A 55 -8.32 12.71 -4.92
CA GLN A 55 -8.71 12.64 -6.33
C GLN A 55 -10.18 12.26 -6.51
N SER A 56 -10.68 11.31 -5.71
CA SER A 56 -12.09 10.92 -5.75
C SER A 56 -13.02 12.10 -5.43
N THR A 57 -12.59 13.00 -4.53
CA THR A 57 -13.30 14.25 -4.21
C THR A 57 -13.37 15.19 -5.42
N LEU A 58 -12.29 15.29 -6.20
CA LEU A 58 -12.23 16.14 -7.39
C LEU A 58 -12.99 15.56 -8.60
N GLY A 59 -13.18 14.24 -8.64
CA GLY A 59 -13.92 13.51 -9.68
C GLY A 59 -15.41 13.29 -9.38
N LYS A 60 -15.91 13.69 -8.20
CA LYS A 60 -17.33 13.56 -7.87
C LYS A 60 -18.18 14.42 -8.82
N ASN A 61 -19.16 13.79 -9.45
CA ASN A 61 -20.21 14.42 -10.28
C ASN A 61 -20.85 15.65 -9.62
N GLU A 62 -20.80 15.72 -8.29
CA GLU A 62 -21.19 16.87 -7.47
C GLU A 62 -20.55 18.19 -7.94
N ARG A 63 -19.27 18.19 -8.32
CA ARG A 63 -18.60 19.40 -8.83
C ARG A 63 -19.08 19.79 -10.23
N ILE A 64 -19.38 18.80 -11.08
CA ILE A 64 -19.95 19.03 -12.41
C ILE A 64 -21.38 19.57 -12.27
N GLU A 65 -22.18 19.00 -11.38
CA GLU A 65 -23.55 19.43 -11.12
C GLU A 65 -23.62 20.83 -10.49
N GLN A 66 -22.70 21.16 -9.58
CA GLN A 66 -22.55 22.52 -9.05
C GLN A 66 -22.23 23.52 -10.16
N ILE A 67 -21.23 23.26 -11.01
CA ILE A 67 -20.89 24.15 -12.13
C ILE A 67 -22.05 24.26 -13.12
N ALA A 68 -22.75 23.16 -13.40
CA ALA A 68 -23.93 23.15 -14.27
C ALA A 68 -25.06 24.03 -13.71
N ARG A 69 -25.35 23.93 -12.41
CA ARG A 69 -26.40 24.73 -11.76
C ARG A 69 -26.00 26.20 -11.59
N THR A 70 -24.76 26.47 -11.17
CA THR A 70 -24.34 27.83 -10.78
C THR A 70 -23.79 28.64 -11.94
N SER A 71 -22.97 28.05 -12.81
CA SER A 71 -22.33 28.77 -13.93
C SER A 71 -23.11 28.66 -15.24
N LEU A 72 -23.81 27.55 -15.46
CA LEU A 72 -24.60 27.31 -16.68
C LEU A 72 -26.11 27.49 -16.47
N ASN A 73 -26.57 27.81 -15.25
CA ASN A 73 -27.99 27.93 -14.88
C ASN A 73 -28.86 26.73 -15.31
N MET A 74 -28.26 25.53 -15.36
CA MET A 74 -28.97 24.31 -15.77
C MET A 74 -29.93 23.88 -14.65
N THR A 75 -31.21 23.79 -14.99
CA THR A 75 -32.25 23.22 -14.11
C THR A 75 -32.46 21.74 -14.37
N PRO A 76 -32.73 20.93 -13.34
CA PRO A 76 -33.03 19.51 -13.50
C PRO A 76 -34.29 19.30 -14.34
N LEU A 77 -34.29 18.25 -15.16
CA LEU A 77 -35.42 17.90 -16.00
C LEU A 77 -36.65 17.61 -15.13
N SER A 78 -37.75 18.31 -15.37
CA SER A 78 -39.04 18.01 -14.76
C SER A 78 -39.93 17.30 -15.79
N PRO A 79 -40.80 16.36 -15.38
CA PRO A 79 -41.74 15.69 -16.28
C PRO A 79 -42.57 16.67 -17.14
N ALA A 80 -42.84 17.87 -16.62
CA ALA A 80 -43.57 18.93 -17.34
C ALA A 80 -42.78 19.61 -18.47
N ARG A 81 -41.46 19.36 -18.58
CA ARG A 81 -40.59 19.90 -19.65
C ARG A 81 -39.95 18.82 -20.52
N THR A 82 -40.31 17.55 -20.31
CA THR A 82 -39.78 16.44 -21.10
C THR A 82 -40.74 16.14 -22.25
N GLN A 83 -40.28 16.37 -23.48
CA GLN A 83 -41.05 16.03 -24.68
C GLN A 83 -40.66 14.61 -25.14
N TYR A 84 -41.58 13.66 -24.97
CA TYR A 84 -41.42 12.31 -25.47
C TYR A 84 -41.67 12.32 -26.98
N LEU A 85 -40.59 12.28 -27.77
CA LEU A 85 -40.69 12.08 -29.20
C LEU A 85 -40.91 10.59 -29.46
N THR A 86 -42.15 10.21 -29.80
CA THR A 86 -42.42 8.91 -30.40
C THR A 86 -41.89 8.97 -31.83
N GLU A 87 -40.87 8.16 -32.15
CA GLU A 87 -40.42 7.98 -33.53
C GLU A 87 -41.60 7.49 -34.38
N GLY A 88 -41.78 8.13 -35.53
CA GLY A 88 -43.02 8.19 -36.29
C GLY A 88 -43.75 6.86 -36.43
N ALA A 89 -45.06 6.90 -36.13
CA ALA A 89 -46.01 5.94 -36.64
C ALA A 89 -45.91 5.92 -38.18
N LYS A 90 -45.50 4.78 -38.72
CA LYS A 90 -45.70 4.44 -40.13
C LYS A 90 -47.16 4.11 -40.38
#